data_AF-A0A0B1S1K7-F1
#
_entry.id   AF-A0A0B1S1K7-F1
#
_cell.length_a   1.000
_cell.length_b   1.000
_cell.length_c   1.000
_cell.angle_alpha   90.00
_cell.angle_beta   90.00
_cell.angle_gamma   90.00
#
_symmetry.space_group_name_H-M   'P 1'
#
loop_
_entity.id
_entity.type
_entity.pdbx_description
1 polymer ?
#
loop_
_entity_poly.entity_id
_entity_poly.type
_entity_poly.pdbx_seq_one_letter_code
_entity_poly.pdbx_strand_id
1 'polypeptide(L)'
;MVQKNGRLRDGHNFWAHIWLMEEDDVSEDDVLDEVKVESKHGFPMLTTKLNSGPLDDGLWDDHVEVYLYVRHNCVKNYNTTSKVYTKNLGSYRIDGWWVYKKLPVIELG
;
A
#
# COMPACT_ATOMS: atom_id res chain seq x y z
N MET A 1 -7.76 -18.97 1.68
CA MET A 1 -8.52 -19.19 2.94
C MET A 1 -7.53 -19.64 4.00
N VAL A 2 -7.59 -19.08 5.21
CA VAL A 2 -6.70 -19.44 6.32
C VAL A 2 -7.20 -20.74 6.98
N GLN A 3 -6.33 -21.72 7.08
CA GLN A 3 -6.50 -22.99 7.78
C GLN A 3 -6.51 -22.75 9.30
N LYS A 4 -6.99 -23.74 10.08
CA LYS A 4 -7.01 -23.68 11.56
C LYS A 4 -5.63 -23.48 12.19
N ASN A 5 -4.55 -23.79 11.47
CA ASN A 5 -3.16 -23.60 11.90
C ASN A 5 -2.63 -22.17 11.59
N GLY A 6 -3.48 -21.25 11.12
CA GLY A 6 -3.08 -19.90 10.76
C GLY A 6 -2.36 -19.76 9.42
N ARG A 7 -2.29 -20.82 8.59
CA ARG A 7 -1.66 -20.80 7.26
C ARG A 7 -2.68 -20.72 6.14
N LEU A 8 -2.28 -20.23 4.98
CA LEU A 8 -3.06 -20.33 3.75
C LEU A 8 -3.21 -21.80 3.36
N ARG A 9 -4.34 -22.14 2.71
CA ARG A 9 -4.52 -23.44 2.06
C ARG A 9 -3.45 -23.68 1.00
N ASP A 10 -3.10 -24.94 0.80
CA ASP A 10 -2.17 -25.37 -0.25
C ASP A 10 -2.63 -24.86 -1.63
N GLY A 11 -1.69 -24.34 -2.41
CA GLY A 11 -1.97 -23.71 -3.71
C GLY A 11 -2.54 -22.29 -3.64
N HIS A 12 -2.76 -21.73 -2.44
CA HIS A 12 -3.13 -20.32 -2.29
C HIS A 12 -1.92 -19.47 -1.87
N ASN A 13 -1.69 -18.40 -2.64
CA ASN A 13 -0.74 -17.36 -2.28
C ASN A 13 -1.47 -16.05 -1.99
N PHE A 14 -1.05 -15.34 -0.95
CA PHE A 14 -1.50 -13.98 -0.69
C PHE A 14 -0.51 -13.00 -1.32
N TRP A 15 -1.00 -12.09 -2.15
CA TRP A 15 -0.22 -11.03 -2.76
C TRP A 15 -0.90 -9.67 -2.57
N ALA A 16 -0.07 -8.64 -2.54
CA ALA A 16 -0.48 -7.25 -2.60
C ALA A 16 0.46 -6.48 -3.54
N HIS A 17 -0.13 -5.60 -4.35
CA HIS A 17 0.55 -4.52 -5.04
C HIS A 17 0.12 -3.23 -4.34
N ILE A 18 1.09 -2.51 -3.80
CA ILE A 18 0.88 -1.37 -2.93
C ILE A 18 1.60 -0.20 -3.57
N TRP A 19 0.88 0.90 -3.77
CA TRP A 19 1.42 2.17 -4.22
C TRP A 19 1.28 3.19 -3.10
N LEU A 20 2.32 3.99 -2.93
CA LEU A 20 2.30 5.24 -2.19
C LEU A 20 2.03 6.34 -3.21
N MET A 21 0.95 7.08 -3.00
CA MET A 21 0.45 8.07 -3.95
C MET A 21 0.48 9.45 -3.31
N GLU A 22 0.76 10.45 -4.12
CA GLU A 22 0.48 11.87 -3.90
C GLU A 22 -0.85 12.20 -4.59
N GLU A 23 -1.81 12.74 -3.84
CA GLU A 23 -3.09 13.22 -4.36
C GLU A 23 -2.89 14.66 -4.83
N ASP A 24 -3.28 14.92 -6.09
CA ASP A 24 -3.13 16.23 -6.72
C ASP A 24 -4.51 16.82 -7.02
N ASP A 25 -4.76 18.07 -6.61
CA ASP A 25 -6.05 18.72 -6.82
C ASP A 25 -6.27 19.16 -8.28
N VAL A 26 -5.18 19.37 -9.04
CA VAL A 26 -5.19 19.98 -10.38
C VAL A 26 -4.64 19.04 -11.46
N SER A 27 -3.71 18.15 -11.09
CA SER A 27 -3.07 17.15 -11.96
C SER A 27 -3.59 15.72 -11.69
N GLU A 28 -3.03 14.75 -12.41
CA GLU A 28 -3.21 13.34 -12.07
C GLU A 28 -2.33 12.99 -10.86
N ASP A 29 -2.83 12.15 -9.96
CA ASP A 29 -2.08 11.64 -8.81
C ASP A 29 -0.73 11.01 -9.20
N ASP A 30 0.31 11.34 -8.43
CA ASP A 30 1.67 10.86 -8.67
C ASP A 30 2.01 9.61 -7.85
N VAL A 31 2.74 8.68 -8.47
CA VAL A 31 3.26 7.47 -7.80
C VAL A 31 4.59 7.81 -7.13
N LEU A 32 4.58 7.89 -5.79
CA LEU A 32 5.77 8.19 -4.99
C LEU A 32 6.67 6.97 -4.78
N ASP A 33 6.07 5.78 -4.64
CA ASP A 33 6.76 4.50 -4.52
C ASP A 33 5.78 3.34 -4.80
N GLU A 34 6.28 2.19 -5.24
CA GLU A 34 5.46 0.99 -5.44
C GLU A 34 6.17 -0.30 -5.03
N VAL A 35 5.40 -1.26 -4.50
CA VAL A 35 5.94 -2.58 -4.14
C VAL A 35 4.93 -3.69 -4.36
N LYS A 36 5.43 -4.77 -4.97
CA LYS A 36 4.72 -6.05 -5.09
C LYS A 36 5.27 -7.01 -4.05
N VAL A 37 4.41 -7.50 -3.17
CA VAL A 37 4.77 -8.45 -2.12
C VAL A 37 3.86 -9.68 -2.17
N GLU A 38 4.45 -10.83 -1.91
CA GLU A 38 3.77 -12.12 -1.84
C GLU A 38 4.14 -12.83 -0.54
N SER A 39 3.17 -13.55 0.03
CA SER A 39 3.33 -14.24 1.30
C SER A 39 4.30 -15.38 1.14
N LYS A 40 5.37 -15.38 1.91
CA LYS A 40 6.26 -16.54 1.99
C LYS A 40 5.59 -17.62 2.84
N HIS A 41 5.80 -18.89 2.46
CA HIS A 41 5.43 -20.06 3.25
C HIS A 41 3.95 -20.12 3.66
N GLY A 42 3.05 -19.54 2.87
CA GLY A 42 1.61 -19.60 3.14
C GLY A 42 1.18 -18.86 4.41
N PHE A 43 1.85 -17.77 4.80
CA PHE A 43 1.34 -16.92 5.88
C PHE A 43 0.29 -15.92 5.37
N PRO A 44 -0.80 -15.65 6.11
CA PRO A 44 -1.85 -14.72 5.67
C PRO A 44 -1.52 -13.25 6.00
N MET A 45 -0.25 -12.90 6.08
CA MET A 45 0.22 -11.56 6.47
C MET A 45 1.30 -11.09 5.51
N LEU A 46 1.27 -9.80 5.19
CA LEU A 46 2.29 -9.13 4.39
C LEU A 46 2.84 -7.95 5.16
N THR A 47 4.16 -7.82 5.15
CA THR A 47 4.86 -6.65 5.66
C THR A 47 5.76 -6.12 4.57
N THR A 48 5.74 -4.81 4.39
CA THR A 48 6.59 -4.11 3.43
C THR A 48 6.92 -2.72 3.97
N LYS A 49 7.86 -2.06 3.31
CA LYS A 49 8.16 -0.64 3.50
C LYS A 49 8.04 0.04 2.15
N LEU A 50 7.42 1.20 2.14
CA LEU A 50 7.47 2.14 1.02
C LEU A 50 8.18 3.40 1.54
N ASN A 51 8.97 4.04 0.69
CA ASN A 51 9.62 5.31 0.99
C ASN A 51 9.38 6.22 -0.19
N SER A 52 8.80 7.40 0.05
CA SER A 52 8.76 8.40 -1.00
C SER A 52 10.19 8.80 -1.37
N GLY A 53 10.40 9.10 -2.65
CA GLY A 53 11.55 9.90 -3.06
C GLY A 53 11.46 11.34 -2.53
N PRO A 54 12.35 12.22 -3.00
CA PRO A 54 12.17 13.65 -2.88
C PRO A 54 10.84 14.04 -3.53
N LEU A 55 10.01 14.77 -2.79
CA LEU A 55 8.73 15.31 -3.29
C LEU A 55 9.02 16.69 -3.86
N ASP A 56 8.51 16.96 -5.06
CA ASP A 56 8.56 18.28 -5.70
C ASP A 56 7.31 19.05 -5.27
N ASP A 57 7.43 20.33 -4.94
CA ASP A 57 6.37 21.14 -4.33
C ASP A 57 5.26 21.57 -5.30
N GLY A 58 5.16 20.91 -6.45
CA GLY A 58 4.34 21.36 -7.56
C GLY A 58 4.53 22.85 -7.83
N LEU A 59 3.60 23.48 -8.54
CA LEU A 59 3.53 24.94 -8.55
C LEU A 59 2.41 25.34 -7.58
N TRP A 60 2.81 25.96 -6.47
CA TRP A 60 1.96 26.71 -5.53
C TRP A 60 1.32 25.89 -4.40
N ASP A 61 1.83 24.70 -4.11
CA ASP A 61 1.44 23.93 -2.93
C ASP A 61 2.60 23.81 -1.94
N ASP A 62 2.37 24.08 -0.65
CA ASP A 62 3.35 23.81 0.41
C ASP A 62 3.01 22.54 1.19
N HIS A 63 1.98 21.81 0.74
CA HIS A 63 1.50 20.56 1.32
C HIS A 63 1.50 19.45 0.27
N VAL A 64 1.58 18.21 0.77
CA VAL A 64 1.39 17.00 -0.02
C VAL A 64 0.42 16.07 0.69
N GLU A 65 -0.68 15.75 0.03
CA GLU A 65 -1.66 14.77 0.45
C GLU A 65 -1.19 13.37 0.05
N VAL A 66 -0.93 12.51 1.04
CA VAL A 66 -0.39 11.17 0.78
C VAL A 66 -1.43 10.11 1.13
N TYR A 67 -1.61 9.14 0.23
CA TYR A 67 -2.44 7.96 0.49
C TYR A 67 -1.79 6.67 -0.02
N LEU A 68 -2.27 5.54 0.49
CA LEU A 68 -1.94 4.22 -0.05
C LEU A 68 -3.03 3.75 -0.97
N TYR A 69 -2.63 3.23 -2.14
CA TYR A 69 -3.49 2.41 -2.98
C TYR A 69 -3.01 0.96 -2.89
N VAL A 70 -3.88 0.05 -2.46
CA VAL A 70 -3.54 -1.37 -2.24
C VAL A 70 -4.44 -2.25 -3.07
N ARG A 71 -3.87 -2.89 -4.08
CA ARG A 71 -4.54 -3.98 -4.79
C ARG A 71 -4.05 -5.31 -4.24
N HIS A 72 -4.95 -6.19 -3.82
CA HIS A 72 -4.56 -7.45 -3.20
C HIS A 72 -5.57 -8.56 -3.50
N ASN A 73 -5.14 -9.83 -3.44
CA ASN A 73 -6.10 -10.94 -3.45
C ASN A 73 -6.52 -11.30 -2.02
N CYS A 74 -7.63 -10.72 -1.58
CA CYS A 74 -8.21 -11.05 -0.28
C CYS A 74 -8.54 -12.55 -0.20
N VAL A 75 -7.75 -13.33 0.54
CA VAL A 75 -7.86 -14.80 0.54
C VAL A 75 -9.03 -15.33 1.38
N LYS A 76 -9.88 -14.45 1.94
CA LYS A 76 -11.09 -14.81 2.69
C LYS A 76 -12.14 -15.48 1.78
N ASN A 77 -12.22 -15.06 0.52
CA ASN A 77 -13.08 -15.65 -0.50
C ASN A 77 -12.22 -16.15 -1.69
N TYR A 78 -12.23 -17.46 -1.95
CA TYR A 78 -11.43 -18.09 -3.01
C TYR A 78 -11.80 -17.62 -4.43
N ASN A 79 -13.01 -17.09 -4.61
CA ASN A 79 -13.48 -16.51 -5.87
C ASN A 79 -13.09 -15.05 -6.06
N THR A 80 -12.50 -14.39 -5.06
CA THR A 80 -12.11 -12.99 -5.19
C THR A 80 -10.73 -12.90 -5.84
N THR A 81 -10.72 -12.49 -7.11
CA THR A 81 -9.51 -12.33 -7.93
C THR A 81 -8.67 -11.13 -7.51
N SER A 82 -9.29 -10.00 -7.16
CA SER A 82 -8.62 -8.85 -6.56
C SER A 82 -9.59 -7.92 -5.83
N LYS A 83 -9.12 -7.28 -4.77
CA LYS A 83 -9.76 -6.13 -4.12
C LYS A 83 -8.83 -4.93 -4.16
N VAL A 84 -9.42 -3.75 -4.07
CA VAL A 84 -8.71 -2.49 -3.89
C VAL A 84 -9.08 -1.92 -2.53
N TYR A 85 -8.08 -1.40 -1.83
CA TYR A 85 -8.20 -0.71 -0.56
C TYR A 85 -7.37 0.57 -0.65
N THR A 86 -7.95 1.71 -0.29
CA THR A 86 -7.22 2.97 -0.19
C THR A 86 -7.15 3.42 1.26
N LYS A 87 -6.03 4.05 1.64
CA LYS A 87 -5.82 4.57 2.99
C LYS A 87 -5.12 5.92 2.96
N ASN A 88 -5.87 6.98 3.25
CA ASN A 88 -5.29 8.29 3.48
C ASN A 88 -4.30 8.23 4.67
N LEU A 89 -3.08 8.71 4.44
CA LEU A 89 -2.00 8.78 5.42
C LEU A 89 -1.86 10.17 6.04
N GLY A 90 -2.45 11.20 5.44
CA GLY A 90 -2.49 12.59 5.89
C GLY A 90 -1.93 13.57 4.86
N SER A 91 -2.02 14.86 5.19
CA SER A 91 -1.37 15.96 4.47
C SER A 91 -0.11 16.38 5.25
N TYR A 92 0.99 16.60 4.53
CA TYR A 92 2.30 16.91 5.11
C TYR A 92 2.86 18.18 4.50
N ARG A 93 3.33 19.09 5.35
CA ARG A 93 4.02 20.30 4.86
C ARG A 93 5.41 19.96 4.34
N ILE A 94 5.77 20.47 3.17
CA ILE A 94 7.07 20.24 2.53
C ILE A 94 8.10 21.23 3.09
N ASP A 95 8.60 20.98 4.31
CA ASP A 95 9.73 21.70 4.90
C ASP A 95 11.06 20.99 4.57
N GLY A 96 11.35 20.80 3.27
CA GLY A 96 12.60 20.20 2.79
C GLY A 96 12.59 18.67 2.65
N TRP A 97 12.43 18.24 1.40
CA TRP A 97 12.97 17.05 0.70
C TRP A 97 12.70 15.60 1.15
N TRP A 98 12.05 15.24 2.25
CA TRP A 98 11.75 13.80 2.52
C TRP A 98 10.54 13.53 3.44
N VAL A 99 9.62 12.64 3.02
CA VAL A 99 8.59 12.05 3.89
C VAL A 99 8.88 10.57 4.16
N TYR A 100 9.31 10.24 5.39
CA TYR A 100 9.55 8.85 5.81
C TYR A 100 8.31 8.26 6.51
N LYS A 101 7.67 7.26 5.92
CA LYS A 101 6.56 6.52 6.56
C LYS A 101 6.76 5.02 6.54
N LYS A 102 6.95 4.46 7.74
CA LYS A 102 6.78 3.02 7.96
C LYS A 102 5.29 2.69 7.91
N LEU A 103 4.89 1.87 6.94
CA LEU A 103 3.49 1.50 6.77
C LEU A 103 3.02 0.52 7.85
N PRO A 104 1.72 0.55 8.20
CA PRO A 104 1.13 -0.46 9.09
C PRO A 104 1.22 -1.85 8.45
N VAL A 105 1.28 -2.88 9.30
CA VAL A 105 1.18 -4.27 8.88
C VAL A 105 -0.18 -4.47 8.20
N ILE A 106 -0.17 -5.02 6.98
CA ILE A 106 -1.41 -5.40 6.29
C ILE A 106 -1.76 -6.80 6.75
N GLU A 107 -2.59 -6.87 7.79
CA GLU A 107 -3.18 -8.12 8.28
C GLU A 107 -4.50 -8.40 7.55
N LEU A 108 -4.69 -9.64 7.12
CA LEU A 108 -5.98 -10.08 6.59
C LEU A 108 -6.94 -10.36 7.75
N GLY A 109 -8.01 -9.56 7.87
CA GLY A 109 -9.16 -9.84 8.73
C GLY A 109 -10.11 -10.91 8.20
#